data_AF-A0A7C3B3N7-F1
#
_entry.id   AF-A0A7C3B3N7-F1
#
_cell.length_a   1.000
_cell.length_b   1.000
_cell.length_c   1.000
_cell.angle_alpha   90.00
_cell.angle_beta   90.00
_cell.angle_gamma   90.00
#
_symmetry.space_group_name_H-M   'P 1'
#
loop_
_entity.id
_entity.type
_entity.pdbx_description
1 polymer ?
#
loop_
_entity_poly.entity_id
_entity_poly.type
_entity_poly.pdbx_seq_one_letter_code
_entity_poly.pdbx_strand_id
1 'polypeptide(L)'
;MAKRDYLTLDDFDYRGQTVLLRVDINSPIDPKTRQIANENRIVQSLPTIQALVDKGAKLVIIAHQGDTLDYQNLISLEEHAQRLSRKLGREVQFIDDVAGPAA
;
A
#
# COMPACT_ATOMS: atom_id res chain seq x y z
N MET A 1 7.38 -11.08 -28.28
CA MET A 1 6.55 -10.66 -27.14
C MET A 1 5.39 -9.85 -27.68
N ALA A 2 4.16 -10.06 -27.19
CA ALA A 2 2.99 -9.28 -27.63
C ALA A 2 3.21 -7.79 -27.34
N LYS A 3 2.81 -6.91 -28.27
CA LYS A 3 2.88 -5.46 -28.11
C LYS A 3 1.92 -5.06 -26.98
N ARG A 4 2.44 -4.40 -25.95
CA ARG A 4 1.65 -3.90 -24.81
C ARG A 4 1.55 -2.38 -24.92
N ASP A 5 0.38 -1.83 -24.65
CA ASP A 5 0.13 -0.37 -24.67
C ASP A 5 0.31 0.28 -23.29
N TYR A 6 0.87 -0.46 -22.33
CA TYR A 6 1.13 0.00 -20.97
C TYR A 6 2.48 -0.52 -20.47
N LEU A 7 3.06 0.23 -19.53
CA LEU A 7 4.32 -0.11 -18.88
C LEU A 7 4.07 -1.00 -17.65
N THR A 8 5.00 -1.89 -17.35
CA THR A 8 5.00 -2.77 -16.18
C THR A 8 6.15 -2.42 -15.25
N LEU A 9 6.21 -3.12 -14.11
CA LEU A 9 7.31 -2.94 -13.16
C LEU A 9 8.69 -3.24 -13.76
N ASP A 10 8.79 -3.96 -14.87
CA ASP A 10 10.08 -4.36 -15.45
C ASP A 10 10.61 -3.36 -16.47
N ASP A 11 9.82 -2.33 -16.81
CA ASP A 11 10.18 -1.31 -17.80
C ASP A 11 10.97 -0.13 -17.20
N PHE A 12 11.33 -0.18 -15.91
CA PHE A 12 11.98 0.92 -15.19
C PHE A 12 13.12 0.46 -14.28
N ASP A 13 14.10 1.35 -14.07
CA ASP A 13 15.08 1.25 -12.99
C ASP A 13 14.61 2.06 -11.78
N TYR A 14 14.61 1.44 -10.61
CA TYR A 14 14.12 2.03 -9.38
C TYR A 14 15.22 2.39 -8.39
N ARG A 15 16.48 2.05 -8.69
CA ARG A 15 17.57 2.21 -7.72
C ARG A 15 17.73 3.69 -7.34
N GLY A 16 17.48 4.01 -6.08
CA GLY A 16 17.57 5.37 -5.54
C GLY A 16 16.37 6.27 -5.89
N GLN A 17 15.40 5.78 -6.66
CA GLN A 17 14.22 6.53 -7.07
C GLN A 17 13.15 6.48 -5.98
N THR A 18 12.38 7.56 -5.85
CA THR A 18 11.18 7.58 -5.00
C THR A 18 9.98 7.12 -5.81
N VAL A 19 9.28 6.10 -5.33
CA VAL A 19 8.13 5.49 -5.99
C VAL A 19 6.90 5.71 -5.13
N LEU A 20 5.90 6.40 -5.70
CA LEU A 20 4.57 6.49 -5.12
C LEU A 20 3.74 5.31 -5.65
N LEU A 21 3.45 4.35 -4.80
CA LEU A 21 2.71 3.14 -5.12
C LEU A 21 1.28 3.24 -4.59
N ARG A 22 0.29 3.25 -5.50
CA ARG A 22 -1.11 3.10 -5.14
C ARG A 22 -1.48 1.62 -5.06
N VAL A 23 -1.83 1.13 -3.89
CA VAL A 23 -2.18 -0.28 -3.64
C VAL A 23 -3.66 -0.46 -3.34
N ASP A 24 -4.18 -1.64 -3.63
CA ASP A 24 -5.51 -2.07 -3.19
C ASP A 24 -5.36 -2.99 -1.98
N ILE A 25 -5.55 -2.40 -0.79
CA ILE A 25 -5.55 -3.09 0.50
C ILE A 25 -6.88 -2.90 1.24
N ASN A 26 -7.94 -2.48 0.55
CA ASN A 26 -9.25 -2.22 1.15
C ASN A 26 -9.91 -3.52 1.62
N SER A 27 -9.64 -3.88 2.87
CA SER A 27 -9.94 -5.17 3.44
C SER A 27 -11.30 -5.21 4.15
N PRO A 28 -11.97 -6.37 4.23
CA PRO A 28 -13.13 -6.53 5.10
C PRO A 28 -12.78 -6.19 6.55
N ILE A 29 -13.64 -5.41 7.20
CA ILE A 29 -13.49 -5.00 8.60
C ILE A 29 -14.52 -5.73 9.45
N ASP A 30 -14.11 -6.23 10.61
CA ASP A 30 -15.03 -6.82 11.59
C ASP A 30 -15.93 -5.71 12.17
N PRO A 31 -17.27 -5.85 12.12
CA PRO A 31 -18.19 -4.80 12.53
C PRO A 31 -18.20 -4.53 14.04
N LYS A 32 -17.67 -5.43 14.86
CA LYS A 32 -17.60 -5.29 16.32
C LYS A 32 -16.26 -4.72 16.77
N THR A 33 -15.16 -5.29 16.30
CA THR A 33 -13.81 -4.89 16.73
C THR A 33 -13.27 -3.71 15.93
N ARG A 34 -13.87 -3.44 14.76
CA ARG A 34 -13.39 -2.47 13.76
C ARG A 34 -11.97 -2.75 13.25
N GLN A 35 -11.48 -3.97 13.41
CA GLN A 35 -10.18 -4.42 12.90
C GLN A 35 -10.32 -5.16 11.58
N ILE A 36 -9.25 -5.25 10.82
CA ILE A 36 -9.19 -6.04 9.57
C ILE A 36 -9.50 -7.51 9.86
N ALA A 37 -10.60 -7.99 9.27
CA ALA A 37 -11.07 -9.38 9.41
C ALA A 37 -10.38 -10.34 8.42
N ASN A 38 -9.87 -9.82 7.30
CA ASN A 38 -9.22 -10.62 6.27
C ASN A 38 -8.04 -9.88 5.62
N GLU A 39 -6.88 -10.52 5.56
CA GLU A 39 -5.62 -9.94 5.07
C GLU A 39 -5.29 -10.27 3.61
N ASN A 40 -6.17 -10.95 2.86
CA ASN A 40 -5.87 -11.44 1.52
C ASN A 40 -5.38 -10.35 0.58
N ARG A 41 -5.98 -9.14 0.63
CA ARG A 41 -5.57 -8.00 -0.21
C ARG A 41 -4.19 -7.45 0.17
N ILE A 42 -3.87 -7.43 1.47
CA ILE A 42 -2.54 -7.08 1.97
C ILE A 42 -1.52 -8.11 1.46
N VAL A 43 -1.81 -9.40 1.62
CA VAL A 43 -0.93 -10.50 1.18
C VAL A 43 -0.70 -10.46 -0.33
N GLN A 44 -1.73 -10.20 -1.13
CA GLN A 44 -1.63 -10.08 -2.58
C GLN A 44 -0.79 -8.89 -3.04
N SER A 45 -0.65 -7.85 -2.21
CA SER A 45 0.16 -6.67 -2.52
C SER A 45 1.65 -6.85 -2.20
N LEU A 46 2.00 -7.83 -1.34
CA LEU A 46 3.38 -8.05 -0.88
C LEU A 46 4.39 -8.27 -2.02
N PRO A 47 4.13 -9.07 -3.08
CA PRO A 47 5.11 -9.31 -4.12
C PRO A 47 5.56 -8.03 -4.84
N THR A 48 4.62 -7.11 -5.10
CA THR A 48 4.92 -5.82 -5.74
C THR A 48 5.73 -4.91 -4.81
N ILE A 49 5.33 -4.82 -3.54
CA ILE A 49 6.03 -4.01 -2.53
C ILE A 49 7.47 -4.53 -2.36
N GLN A 50 7.62 -5.85 -2.19
CA GLN A 50 8.91 -6.51 -2.03
C GLN A 50 9.81 -6.29 -3.25
N ALA A 51 9.27 -6.46 -4.47
CA ALA A 51 10.02 -6.25 -5.70
C ALA A 51 10.55 -4.82 -5.85
N LEU A 52 9.76 -3.80 -5.50
CA LEU A 52 10.19 -2.41 -5.56
C LEU A 52 11.30 -2.11 -4.54
N VAL A 53 11.12 -2.55 -3.30
CA VAL A 53 12.12 -2.36 -2.25
C VAL A 53 13.42 -3.08 -2.58
N ASP A 54 13.35 -4.32 -3.07
CA ASP A 54 14.54 -5.12 -3.42
C ASP A 54 15.27 -4.57 -4.66
N LYS A 55 14.56 -3.89 -5.56
CA LYS A 55 15.15 -3.11 -6.67
C LYS A 55 15.77 -1.78 -6.21
N GLY A 56 15.70 -1.45 -4.91
CA GLY A 56 16.33 -0.26 -4.32
C GLY A 56 15.49 1.02 -4.38
N ALA A 57 14.17 0.89 -4.53
CA ALA A 57 13.25 2.02 -4.50
C ALA A 57 13.08 2.57 -3.07
N LYS A 58 12.94 3.89 -2.95
CA LYS A 58 12.35 4.54 -1.77
C LYS A 58 10.83 4.55 -1.95
N LEU A 59 10.11 3.73 -1.18
CA LEU A 59 8.70 3.47 -1.43
C LEU A 59 7.79 4.32 -0.54
N VAL A 60 6.81 4.99 -1.16
CA VAL A 60 5.67 5.65 -0.51
C VAL A 60 4.41 4.92 -0.95
N ILE A 61 3.55 4.52 -0.02
CA ILE A 61 2.33 3.76 -0.33
C ILE A 61 1.11 4.63 -0.04
N ILE A 62 0.18 4.69 -1.01
CA ILE A 62 -1.14 5.29 -0.82
C ILE A 62 -2.23 4.26 -1.07
N ALA A 63 -3.28 4.31 -0.25
CA ALA A 63 -4.44 3.44 -0.36
C ALA A 63 -5.67 4.10 0.28
N HIS A 64 -6.76 3.35 0.37
CA HIS A 64 -7.94 3.72 1.15
C HIS A 64 -8.49 2.46 1.82
N GLN A 65 -9.22 2.66 2.91
CA GLN A 65 -10.01 1.64 3.58
C GLN A 65 -11.41 2.21 3.83
N GLY A 66 -12.44 1.51 3.36
CA GLY A 66 -13.82 1.99 3.41
C GLY A 66 -14.33 2.50 2.05
N ASP A 67 -15.48 3.17 2.07
CA ASP A 67 -16.12 3.77 0.90
C ASP A 67 -15.58 5.19 0.69
N THR A 68 -15.19 5.52 -0.54
CA THR A 68 -14.64 6.82 -0.92
C THR A 68 -15.71 7.83 -1.34
N LEU A 69 -16.97 7.41 -1.47
CA LEU A 69 -18.08 8.31 -1.78
C LEU A 69 -18.40 9.27 -0.62
N ASP A 70 -18.06 8.89 0.61
CA ASP A 70 -18.14 9.75 1.79
C ASP A 70 -16.86 9.63 2.62
N TYR A 71 -16.15 10.75 2.77
CA TYR A 71 -14.91 10.82 3.53
C TYR A 71 -15.06 10.32 4.97
N GLN A 72 -16.24 10.48 5.58
CA GLN A 72 -16.51 10.01 6.95
C GLN A 72 -16.49 8.48 7.09
N ASN A 73 -16.60 7.76 5.98
CA ASN A 73 -16.54 6.29 5.94
C ASN A 73 -15.11 5.75 5.84
N LEU A 74 -14.11 6.62 5.67
CA LEU A 74 -12.72 6.21 5.63
C LEU A 74 -12.25 5.77 7.02
N ILE A 75 -11.47 4.70 7.03
CA ILE A 75 -10.84 4.14 8.23
C ILE A 75 -9.34 4.34 8.09
N SER A 76 -8.68 4.65 9.22
CA SER A 76 -7.22 4.79 9.27
C SER A 76 -6.51 3.55 8.69
N LEU A 77 -5.40 3.81 8.00
CA LEU A 77 -4.53 2.77 7.46
C LEU A 77 -3.42 2.36 8.43
N GLU A 78 -3.43 2.85 9.67
CA GLU A 78 -2.42 2.50 10.68
C GLU A 78 -2.32 0.98 10.90
N GLU A 79 -3.47 0.29 11.02
CA GLU A 79 -3.47 -1.17 11.17
C GLU A 79 -2.86 -1.88 9.94
N HIS A 80 -3.07 -1.32 8.75
CA HIS A 80 -2.47 -1.84 7.52
C HIS A 80 -0.95 -1.69 7.54
N ALA A 81 -0.44 -0.53 7.96
CA ALA A 81 1.00 -0.31 8.10
C ALA A 81 1.64 -1.28 9.11
N GLN A 82 0.98 -1.54 10.24
CA GLN A 82 1.43 -2.52 11.23
C GLN A 82 1.45 -3.95 10.66
N ARG A 83 0.40 -4.35 9.93
CA ARG A 83 0.30 -5.69 9.29
C ARG A 83 1.33 -5.86 8.17
N LEU A 84 1.51 -4.85 7.32
CA LEU A 84 2.55 -4.82 6.30
C LEU A 84 3.93 -4.94 6.92
N SER A 85 4.21 -4.20 8.01
CA SER A 85 5.50 -4.26 8.70
C SER A 85 5.83 -5.68 9.16
N ARG A 86 4.87 -6.34 9.82
CA ARG A 86 5.03 -7.74 10.29
C ARG A 86 5.29 -8.71 9.14
N LYS A 87 4.58 -8.56 8.01
CA LYS A 87 4.70 -9.48 6.87
C LYS A 87 5.96 -9.25 6.04
N LEU A 88 6.44 -8.02 5.96
CA LEU A 88 7.66 -7.66 5.23
C LEU A 88 8.92 -7.84 6.08
N GLY A 89 8.79 -7.97 7.40
CA GLY A 89 9.93 -7.96 8.33
C GLY A 89 10.71 -6.64 8.30
N ARG A 90 10.05 -5.54 7.89
CA ARG A 90 10.62 -4.20 7.72
C ARG A 90 9.61 -3.18 8.22
N GLU A 91 10.08 -2.10 8.84
CA GLU A 91 9.20 -1.05 9.33
C GLU A 91 8.47 -0.34 8.17
N VAL A 92 7.16 -0.22 8.28
CA VAL A 92 6.30 0.62 7.43
C VAL A 92 5.67 1.67 8.32
N GLN A 93 6.09 2.92 8.13
CA GLN A 93 5.58 4.05 8.90
C GLN A 93 4.25 4.52 8.34
N PHE A 94 3.31 4.87 9.23
CA PHE A 94 2.04 5.48 8.87
C PHE A 94 2.13 6.99 9.08
N ILE A 95 1.67 7.74 8.07
CA ILE A 95 1.51 9.19 8.12
C ILE A 95 0.01 9.46 7.99
N ASP A 96 -0.56 10.18 8.94
CA ASP A 96 -1.99 10.50 8.99
C ASP A 96 -2.35 11.69 8.09
N ASP A 97 -1.74 11.73 6.89
CA ASP A 97 -2.03 12.68 5.84
C ASP A 97 -1.53 12.14 4.50
N VAL A 98 -2.17 12.59 3.41
CA VAL A 98 -1.80 12.23 2.03
C VAL A 98 -1.24 13.42 1.25
N ALA A 99 -1.36 14.64 1.79
CA ALA A 99 -0.83 15.85 1.17
C ALA A 99 -0.57 16.96 2.21
N GLY A 100 0.40 17.84 1.93
CA GLY A 100 0.71 18.97 2.80
C GLY A 100 2.01 18.78 3.58
N PRO A 101 2.37 19.69 4.50
CA PRO A 101 3.71 19.73 5.10
C PRO A 101 4.08 18.53 5.97
N ALA A 102 3.08 17.75 6.40
CA ALA A 102 3.28 16.55 7.21
C ALA A 102 3.43 15.26 6.37
N ALA A 103 3.07 15.32 5.07
CA ALA A 103 3.11 14.19 4.14
C ALA A 103 4.48 14.02 3.46
#